data_AF-A0AAE1BXC9-F1
#
_entry.id   AF-A0AAE1BXC9-F1
#
_cell.length_a   1.000
_cell.length_b   1.000
_cell.length_c   1.000
_cell.angle_alpha   90.00
_cell.angle_beta   90.00
_cell.angle_gamma   90.00
#
_symmetry.space_group_name_H-M   'P 1'
#
loop_
_entity.id
_entity.type
_entity.pdbx_description
1 polymer ?
#
loop_
_entity_poly.entity_id
_entity_poly.type
_entity_poly.pdbx_seq_one_letter_code
_entity_poly.pdbx_strand_id
1 'polypeptide(L)' 'MKFLSLLFALVLLAAMVLARPGEIIDFDQDDHFEHEQDGIAGQAVRGEYSWVAADGTEYETKYVADHLGYRLVD' A
#
# COMPACT_ATOMS: atom_id res chain seq x y z
N MET A 1 7.43 22.79 -27.93
CA MET A 1 7.23 21.32 -27.91
C MET A 1 7.71 20.69 -26.61
N LYS A 2 8.98 20.82 -26.21
CA LYS A 2 9.54 20.21 -24.98
C LYS A 2 8.85 20.64 -23.67
N PHE A 3 8.48 21.91 -23.52
CA PHE A 3 7.78 22.43 -22.33
C PHE A 3 6.34 21.88 -22.19
N LEU A 4 5.63 21.74 -23.32
CA LEU A 4 4.28 21.15 -23.33
C LEU A 4 4.34 19.66 -23.02
N SER A 5 5.35 18.94 -23.52
CA SER A 5 5.58 17.53 -23.18
C SER A 5 5.92 17.35 -21.69
N LEU A 6 6.71 18.26 -21.10
CA LEU A 6 7.01 18.24 -19.67
C LEU A 6 5.77 18.49 -18.82
N LEU A 7 4.96 19.48 -19.19
CA LEU A 7 3.69 19.76 -18.52
C LEU A 7 2.73 18.57 -18.60
N PHE A 8 2.66 17.92 -19.75
CA PHE A 8 1.83 16.73 -19.94
C PHE A 8 2.30 15.55 -19.09
N ALA A 9 3.61 15.32 -19.02
CA ALA A 9 4.18 14.29 -18.14
C ALA A 9 3.88 14.57 -16.66
N LEU A 10 3.93 15.84 -16.24
CA LEU A 10 3.66 16.24 -14.86
C LEU A 10 2.17 16.08 -14.50
N VAL A 11 1.26 16.37 -15.44
CA VAL A 11 -0.18 16.12 -15.28
C VAL A 11 -0.47 14.61 -15.21
N LEU A 12 0.18 13.79 -16.04
CA LEU A 12 0.04 12.33 -15.99
C LEU A 12 0.52 11.78 -14.65
N LEU A 13 1.65 12.26 -14.15
CA LEU A 13 2.18 11.86 -12.85
C LEU A 13 1.22 12.24 -11.71
N ALA A 14 0.69 13.47 -11.73
CA ALA A 14 -0.29 13.92 -10.75
C ALA A 14 -1.59 13.09 -10.80
N ALA A 15 -2.07 12.75 -12.00
CA ALA A 15 -3.25 11.90 -12.17
C ALA A 15 -3.04 10.48 -11.63
N MET A 16 -1.82 9.92 -11.75
CA MET A 16 -1.50 8.62 -11.16
C MET A 16 -1.51 8.66 -9.63
N VAL A 17 -0.97 9.71 -9.03
CA VAL A 17 -0.96 9.88 -7.56
C VAL A 17 -2.39 9.98 -7.02
N LEU A 18 -3.25 10.76 -7.68
CA LEU A 18 -4.65 10.93 -7.29
C LEU A 18 -5.51 9.67 -7.50
N ALA A 19 -5.04 8.70 -8.28
CA ALA A 19 -5.75 7.46 -8.59
C ALA A 19 -5.34 6.28 -7.68
N ARG A 20 -4.37 6.45 -6.76
CA ARG A 20 -4.03 5.38 -5.80
C ARG A 20 -5.29 5.10 -4.96
N PRO A 21 -5.77 3.84 -4.87
CA PRO A 21 -6.85 3.50 -3.96
C PRO A 21 -6.49 3.99 -2.55
N GLY A 22 -7.47 4.53 -1.83
CA GLY A 22 -7.20 5.18 -0.56
C GLY A 22 -6.53 4.22 0.43
N GLU A 23 -5.55 4.76 1.14
CA GLU A 23 -5.01 4.18 2.36
C GLU A 23 -6.15 4.03 3.37
N ILE A 24 -6.29 2.83 3.93
CA ILE A 24 -7.37 2.45 4.85
C ILE A 24 -6.85 2.38 6.27
N ILE A 25 -5.69 1.74 6.44
CA ILE A 25 -4.98 1.62 7.69
C ILE A 25 -3.52 1.91 7.38
N ASP A 26 -2.96 2.82 8.16
CA ASP A 26 -1.54 3.06 8.29
C ASP A 26 -1.25 3.10 9.77
N PHE A 27 -0.60 2.05 10.26
CA PHE A 27 -0.36 1.86 11.67
C PHE A 27 1.08 1.41 11.92
N ASP A 28 1.84 2.34 12.46
CA ASP A 28 3.21 2.13 12.87
C ASP A 28 3.30 2.16 14.39
N GLN A 29 3.81 1.08 14.98
CA GLN A 29 4.13 1.01 16.39
C GLN A 29 5.63 0.81 16.57
N ASP A 30 6.30 1.90 16.96
CA ASP A 30 7.76 1.97 17.06
C ASP A 30 8.43 1.54 15.74
N ASP A 31 9.71 1.14 15.78
CA ASP A 31 10.44 0.66 14.60
C ASP A 31 10.28 -0.86 14.39
N HIS A 32 9.32 -1.49 15.06
CA HIS A 32 9.23 -2.94 15.18
C HIS A 32 7.96 -3.54 14.61
N PHE A 33 6.91 -2.76 14.36
CA PHE A 33 5.65 -3.29 13.83
C PHE A 33 4.99 -2.25 12.93
N GLU A 34 4.64 -2.67 11.72
CA GLU A 34 3.89 -1.85 10.77
C GLU A 34 2.71 -2.66 10.20
N HIS A 35 1.63 -1.95 9.89
CA HIS A 35 0.46 -2.51 9.21
C HIS A 35 -0.13 -1.48 8.25
N GLU A 36 0.09 -1.69 6.94
CA GLU A 36 -0.50 -0.89 5.86
C GLU A 36 -1.68 -1.64 5.21
N GLN A 37 -2.73 -0.91 4.84
CA GLN A 37 -3.83 -1.38 3.98
C GLN A 37 -4.17 -0.35 2.92
N ASP A 38 -4.24 -0.82 1.67
CA ASP A 38 -4.71 -0.06 0.52
C ASP A 38 -5.96 -0.71 -0.06
N GLY A 39 -6.90 0.10 -0.56
CA GLY A 39 -8.03 -0.41 -1.34
C GLY A 39 -9.31 0.36 -1.16
N ILE A 40 -10.41 -0.39 -1.14
CA ILE A 40 -11.74 0.12 -0.81
C ILE A 40 -12.26 -0.66 0.39
N ALA A 41 -12.33 0.02 1.53
CA ALA A 41 -12.82 -0.56 2.78
C ALA A 41 -14.20 -1.19 2.57
N GLY A 42 -14.36 -2.43 3.05
CA GLY A 42 -15.59 -3.22 2.89
C GLY A 42 -15.83 -3.81 1.50
N GLN A 43 -14.93 -3.61 0.52
CA GLN A 43 -15.04 -4.24 -0.82
C GLN A 43 -13.84 -5.13 -1.13
N ALA A 44 -12.65 -4.54 -1.23
CA ALA A 44 -11.43 -5.23 -1.59
C ALA A 44 -10.24 -4.44 -1.07
N VAL A 45 -9.42 -5.08 -0.25
CA VAL A 45 -8.23 -4.49 0.35
C VAL A 45 -7.03 -5.39 0.12
N ARG A 46 -5.87 -4.77 -0.05
CA ARG A 46 -4.56 -5.40 0.05
C ARG A 46 -3.91 -4.83 1.30
N GLY A 47 -3.12 -5.64 1.99
CA GLY A 47 -2.35 -5.12 3.10
C GLY A 47 -1.19 -6.00 3.44
N GLU A 48 -0.39 -5.50 4.36
CA GLU A 48 0.79 -6.16 4.87
C GLU A 48 0.91 -5.99 6.39
N TYR A 49 1.55 -6.96 7.02
CA TYR A 49 2.01 -6.87 8.40
C TYR A 49 3.51 -7.08 8.39
N SER A 50 4.26 -6.16 8.98
CA SER A 50 5.70 -6.31 9.20
C SER A 50 5.99 -6.37 10.70
N TRP A 51 6.98 -7.17 11.09
CA TRP A 51 7.46 -7.22 12.46
C TRP A 51 8.97 -7.51 12.51
N VAL A 52 9.69 -6.73 13.31
CA VAL A 52 11.12 -6.93 13.58
C VAL A 52 11.31 -7.62 14.93
N ALA A 53 11.83 -8.85 14.87
CA ALA A 53 12.12 -9.66 16.05
C ALA A 53 13.31 -9.13 16.85
N ALA A 54 13.46 -9.64 18.08
CA ALA A 54 14.53 -9.21 18.99
C ALA A 54 15.95 -9.50 18.48
N ASP A 55 16.10 -10.43 17.53
CA ASP A 55 17.36 -10.73 16.86
C ASP A 55 17.61 -9.88 15.61
N GLY A 56 16.70 -8.95 15.30
CA GLY A 56 16.73 -8.09 14.12
C GLY A 56 16.15 -8.73 12.85
N THR A 57 15.62 -9.94 12.91
CA THR A 57 14.98 -10.58 11.76
C THR A 57 13.62 -9.94 11.50
N GLU A 58 13.41 -9.52 10.25
CA GLU A 58 12.13 -8.99 9.79
C GLU A 58 11.23 -10.12 9.26
N TYR A 59 9.96 -10.08 9.66
CA TYR A 59 8.92 -10.95 9.16
C TYR A 59 7.85 -10.09 8.51
N GLU A 60 7.59 -10.34 7.24
CA GLU A 60 6.55 -9.68 6.47
C GLU A 60 5.49 -10.72 6.07
N THR A 61 4.23 -10.30 5.99
CA THR A 61 3.15 -11.13 5.46
C THR A 61 2.20 -10.26 4.65
N LYS A 62 1.98 -10.62 3.39
CA LYS A 62 1.08 -9.89 2.49
C LYS A 62 -0.22 -10.63 2.29
N TYR A 63 -1.33 -9.90 2.19
CA TYR A 63 -2.65 -10.49 1.99
C TYR A 63 -3.57 -9.71 1.06
N VAL A 64 -4.60 -10.41 0.60
CA VAL A 64 -5.76 -9.84 -0.08
C VAL A 64 -7.02 -10.25 0.68
N ALA A 65 -7.91 -9.29 0.94
CA ALA A 65 -9.24 -9.54 1.47
C ALA A 65 -10.30 -8.92 0.56
N ASP A 66 -11.13 -9.77 -0.05
CA ASP A 66 -12.16 -9.41 -1.02
C ASP A 66 -13.33 -10.41 -0.98
N HIS A 67 -14.16 -10.41 -2.04
CA HIS A 67 -15.29 -11.33 -2.18
C HIS A 67 -14.93 -12.83 -2.16
N LEU A 68 -13.66 -13.20 -2.36
CA LEU A 68 -13.17 -14.57 -2.25
C LEU A 68 -12.62 -14.89 -0.85
N GLY A 69 -12.81 -13.99 0.13
CA GLY A 69 -12.33 -14.12 1.51
C GLY A 69 -10.95 -13.49 1.73
N TYR A 70 -10.26 -13.92 2.79
CA TYR A 70 -8.91 -13.50 3.16
C TYR A 70 -7.88 -14.55 2.71
N ARG A 71 -6.79 -14.13 2.07
CA ARG A 71 -5.72 -15.02 1.58
C ARG A 71 -4.36 -14.36 1.71
N LEU A 72 -3.37 -15.14 2.13
CA LEU A 72 -1.96 -14.76 2.06
C LEU A 72 -1.47 -14.84 0.61
N VAL A 73 -0.60 -13.91 0.24
CA VAL A 73 -0.02 -13.84 -1.12
C VAL A 73 1.50 -13.80 -1.13
N ASP A 74 2.12 -13.58 0.04
CA ASP A 74 3.57 -13.66 0.29
C ASP A 74 3.78 -14.05 1.76
#